data_AF-A0A7S4K1X1-F1
#
_entry.id   AF-A0A7S4K1X1-F1
#
_cell.length_a   1.000
_cell.length_b   1.000
_cell.length_c   1.000
_cell.angle_alpha   90.00
_cell.angle_beta   90.00
_cell.angle_gamma   90.00
#
_symmetry.space_group_name_H-M   'P 1'
#
loop_
_entity.id
_entity.type
_entity.pdbx_description
1 polymer ?
#
loop_
_entity_poly.entity_id
_entity_poly.type
_entity_poly.pdbx_seq_one_letter_code
_entity_poly.pdbx_strand_id
1 'polypeptide(L)'
;FIDEAYSLKHEEGKDSFGQEVVDTLVSEMENNRKRLVVIMAGYTREMADFMRSNSGLESRFPLSFEFPNYSYSEMAQIFRVMARARKLHVAVEEEKLVELITSCIPRSVASKGNARAVRNLLDKVLSRQTDRVADSGTSSMDSLLTLVEKDFPTSSSAGGADGSEEGSTSDNGGLSPGGLEDILKQLDEIVGVVEVKQIFRSLRAKVTIAAERRSLGLPADGASSLHMIFQGNPGTGKTTVARLMGKMFKAVQMIHTGHLVEVSRVDLVGQHVGETAPKTRRVVESAVGGVLFVDEAYSLVSDSKDSFGREALDTIMKCMEDMRDELVVVLAGYPKEMQSLLETNPGLRSRFPVTVNFPDYSSSELVEIADKMLAARQCQLSDEARRRLVLLCDAQVALNDPMSGNARFVRNLLEIACMRQAERLLKLPKRTREQLMTLEGEDFSAFTEKEFEGTGVLLAEEVKRGTGGSEREE
;
A
#
# COMPACT_ATOMS: atom_id res chain seq x y z
N PHE A 1 -24.27 -20.53 -0.89
CA PHE A 1 -24.20 -19.08 -0.62
C PHE A 1 -23.32 -18.48 -1.69
N ILE A 2 -23.79 -17.43 -2.36
CA ILE A 2 -23.09 -16.72 -3.43
C ILE A 2 -23.03 -15.26 -2.97
N ASP A 3 -21.84 -14.78 -2.67
CA ASP A 3 -21.63 -13.37 -2.33
C ASP A 3 -21.42 -12.54 -3.60
N GLU A 4 -21.75 -11.25 -3.54
CA GLU A 4 -21.74 -10.32 -4.67
C GLU A 4 -22.33 -10.90 -5.97
N ALA A 5 -23.49 -11.59 -5.86
CA ALA A 5 -24.05 -12.43 -6.93
C ALA A 5 -24.40 -11.68 -8.23
N TYR A 6 -24.59 -10.35 -8.14
CA TYR A 6 -24.75 -9.46 -9.30
C TYR A 6 -23.55 -9.45 -10.25
N SER A 7 -22.36 -9.89 -9.80
CA SER A 7 -21.17 -10.09 -10.65
C SER A 7 -21.38 -11.13 -11.77
N LEU A 8 -22.39 -12.01 -11.63
CA LEU A 8 -22.79 -12.98 -12.65
C LEU A 8 -23.64 -12.35 -13.77
N LYS A 9 -23.98 -11.06 -13.67
CA LYS A 9 -24.81 -10.36 -14.66
C LYS A 9 -24.04 -10.07 -15.95
N HIS A 10 -24.63 -10.41 -17.09
CA HIS A 10 -24.17 -10.02 -18.43
C HIS A 10 -24.47 -8.53 -18.75
N GLU A 11 -23.52 -7.85 -19.40
CA GLU A 11 -23.71 -6.54 -20.06
C GLU A 11 -23.77 -6.74 -21.58
N GLU A 12 -24.70 -6.08 -22.27
CA GLU A 12 -24.84 -6.20 -23.73
C GLU A 12 -23.52 -5.88 -24.47
N GLY A 13 -22.98 -6.89 -25.15
CA GLY A 13 -21.71 -6.80 -25.88
C GLY A 13 -20.51 -7.47 -25.21
N LYS A 14 -20.70 -8.21 -24.12
CA LYS A 14 -19.63 -9.02 -23.48
C LYS A 14 -20.08 -10.43 -23.10
N ASP A 15 -19.42 -11.41 -23.71
CA ASP A 15 -19.12 -12.75 -23.17
C ASP A 15 -20.31 -13.57 -22.57
N SER A 16 -20.79 -14.55 -23.34
CA SER A 16 -22.06 -15.25 -23.08
C SER A 16 -22.09 -16.15 -21.84
N PHE A 17 -20.93 -16.44 -21.22
CA PHE A 17 -20.80 -17.46 -20.17
C PHE A 17 -21.50 -17.09 -18.85
N GLY A 18 -21.59 -15.80 -18.51
CA GLY A 18 -22.29 -15.38 -17.28
C GLY A 18 -23.76 -15.80 -17.27
N GLN A 19 -24.41 -15.74 -18.43
CA GLN A 19 -25.81 -16.15 -18.59
C GLN A 19 -25.96 -17.68 -18.55
N GLU A 20 -25.03 -18.43 -19.14
CA GLU A 20 -24.99 -19.90 -19.06
C GLU A 20 -24.80 -20.40 -17.62
N VAL A 21 -23.98 -19.72 -16.80
CA VAL A 21 -23.83 -19.99 -15.37
C VAL A 21 -25.13 -19.74 -14.61
N VAL A 22 -25.84 -18.64 -14.90
CA VAL A 22 -27.15 -18.33 -14.29
C VAL A 22 -28.20 -19.38 -14.66
N ASP A 23 -28.30 -19.76 -15.93
CA ASP A 23 -29.28 -20.75 -16.40
C ASP A 23 -28.98 -22.15 -15.84
N THR A 24 -27.69 -22.52 -15.74
CA THR A 24 -27.25 -23.76 -15.06
C THR A 24 -27.61 -23.73 -13.58
N LEU A 25 -27.39 -22.60 -12.89
CA LEU A 25 -27.74 -22.45 -11.47
C LEU A 25 -29.26 -22.56 -11.26
N VAL A 26 -30.08 -21.94 -12.11
CA VAL A 26 -31.55 -22.05 -12.06
C VAL A 26 -32.01 -23.49 -12.31
N SER A 27 -31.37 -24.21 -13.24
CA SER A 27 -31.63 -25.64 -13.49
C SER A 27 -31.28 -26.50 -12.27
N GLU A 28 -30.12 -26.31 -11.66
CA GLU A 28 -29.70 -27.06 -10.46
C GLU A 28 -30.59 -26.75 -9.24
N MET A 29 -31.05 -25.50 -9.09
CA MET A 29 -32.04 -25.13 -8.08
C MET A 29 -33.38 -25.85 -8.30
N GLU A 30 -33.82 -26.01 -9.54
CA GLU A 30 -35.05 -26.73 -9.91
C GLU A 30 -34.94 -28.23 -9.63
N ASN A 31 -33.83 -28.86 -10.06
CA ASN A 31 -33.58 -30.29 -9.90
C ASN A 31 -33.34 -30.71 -8.45
N ASN A 32 -32.77 -29.82 -7.61
CA ASN A 32 -32.35 -30.14 -6.25
C ASN A 32 -33.16 -29.45 -5.14
N ARG A 33 -34.41 -29.03 -5.40
CA ARG A 33 -35.31 -28.30 -4.46
C ARG A 33 -35.41 -28.83 -3.02
N LYS A 34 -35.12 -30.11 -2.77
CA LYS A 34 -35.14 -30.74 -1.42
C LYS A 34 -33.76 -30.88 -0.76
N ARG A 35 -32.68 -30.56 -1.46
CA ARG A 35 -31.29 -30.81 -1.05
C ARG A 35 -30.38 -29.58 -1.16
N LEU A 36 -30.77 -28.59 -1.95
CA LEU A 36 -30.01 -27.36 -2.20
C LEU A 36 -30.80 -26.15 -1.70
N VAL A 37 -30.14 -25.31 -0.89
CA VAL A 37 -30.61 -23.96 -0.54
C VAL A 37 -29.59 -22.98 -1.09
N VAL A 38 -30.01 -22.13 -2.03
CA VAL A 38 -29.19 -21.04 -2.55
C VAL A 38 -29.57 -19.76 -1.83
N ILE A 39 -28.55 -19.03 -1.38
CA ILE A 39 -28.66 -17.70 -0.80
C ILE A 39 -27.71 -16.84 -1.64
N MET A 40 -28.21 -15.74 -2.16
CA MET A 40 -27.45 -14.72 -2.88
C MET A 40 -27.35 -13.47 -2.01
N ALA A 41 -26.17 -12.84 -1.99
CA ALA A 41 -25.92 -11.57 -1.32
C ALA A 41 -25.31 -10.55 -2.31
N GLY A 42 -25.43 -9.27 -1.98
CA GLY A 42 -24.93 -8.16 -2.79
C GLY A 42 -25.62 -6.84 -2.45
N TYR A 43 -25.23 -5.75 -3.11
CA TYR A 43 -25.83 -4.43 -2.91
C TYR A 43 -27.24 -4.35 -3.50
N THR A 44 -28.16 -3.64 -2.84
CA THR A 44 -29.60 -3.66 -3.17
C THR A 44 -29.90 -3.33 -4.63
N ARG A 45 -29.28 -2.28 -5.19
CA ARG A 45 -29.57 -1.81 -6.55
C ARG A 45 -29.04 -2.79 -7.59
N GLU A 46 -27.81 -3.22 -7.42
CA GLU A 46 -27.07 -4.14 -8.26
C GLU A 46 -27.75 -5.52 -8.27
N MET A 47 -28.23 -5.99 -7.11
CA MET A 47 -29.07 -7.17 -7.00
C MET A 47 -30.42 -6.99 -7.68
N ALA A 48 -31.13 -5.87 -7.50
CA ALA A 48 -32.39 -5.62 -8.21
C ALA A 48 -32.20 -5.59 -9.75
N ASP A 49 -31.08 -5.03 -10.22
CA ASP A 49 -30.70 -5.01 -11.63
C ASP A 49 -30.27 -6.40 -12.15
N PHE A 50 -29.73 -7.27 -11.30
CA PHE A 50 -29.40 -8.66 -11.63
C PHE A 50 -30.64 -9.57 -11.65
N MET A 51 -31.52 -9.47 -10.66
CA MET A 51 -32.77 -10.25 -10.61
C MET A 51 -33.66 -9.96 -11.83
N ARG A 52 -33.73 -8.69 -12.28
CA ARG A 52 -34.41 -8.30 -13.53
C ARG A 52 -33.77 -8.83 -14.81
N SER A 53 -32.53 -9.30 -14.78
CA SER A 53 -31.83 -9.77 -15.99
C SER A 53 -32.23 -11.19 -16.43
N ASN A 54 -32.84 -11.98 -15.53
CA ASN A 54 -33.31 -13.32 -15.85
C ASN A 54 -34.59 -13.64 -15.05
N SER A 55 -35.71 -13.85 -15.74
CA SER A 55 -37.03 -14.16 -15.13
C SER A 55 -37.06 -15.50 -14.37
N GLY A 56 -36.11 -16.39 -14.65
CA GLY A 56 -35.83 -17.57 -13.84
C GLY A 56 -35.40 -17.21 -12.42
N LEU A 57 -34.52 -16.22 -12.24
CA LEU A 57 -34.05 -15.81 -10.91
C LEU A 57 -35.19 -15.24 -10.06
N GLU A 58 -35.93 -14.27 -10.59
CA GLU A 58 -37.04 -13.61 -9.86
C GLU A 58 -38.09 -14.61 -9.35
N SER A 59 -38.40 -15.64 -10.14
CA SER A 59 -39.35 -16.69 -9.76
C SER A 59 -38.78 -17.77 -8.80
N ARG A 60 -37.46 -17.86 -8.62
CA ARG A 60 -36.80 -18.84 -7.73
C ARG A 60 -36.31 -18.25 -6.40
N PHE A 61 -36.24 -16.92 -6.26
CA PHE A 61 -35.91 -16.24 -5.00
C PHE A 61 -37.11 -15.39 -4.49
N PRO A 62 -38.20 -16.03 -4.01
CA PRO A 62 -39.38 -15.33 -3.50
C PRO A 62 -39.16 -14.64 -2.14
N LEU A 63 -38.03 -14.91 -1.48
CA LEU A 63 -37.64 -14.30 -0.22
C LEU A 63 -36.45 -13.37 -0.45
N SER A 64 -36.69 -12.07 -0.29
CA SER A 64 -35.67 -11.03 -0.29
C SER A 64 -35.62 -10.36 1.09
N PHE A 65 -34.41 -10.13 1.59
CA PHE A 65 -34.16 -9.47 2.87
C PHE A 65 -33.24 -8.27 2.62
N GLU A 66 -33.78 -7.06 2.71
CA GLU A 66 -32.97 -5.85 2.66
C GLU A 66 -32.43 -5.53 4.05
N PHE A 67 -31.10 -5.41 4.14
CA PHE A 67 -30.42 -4.98 5.37
C PHE A 67 -30.14 -3.48 5.27
N PRO A 68 -30.91 -2.62 5.97
CA PRO A 68 -30.70 -1.18 5.90
C PRO A 68 -29.34 -0.78 6.49
N ASN A 69 -28.84 0.38 6.08
CA ASN A 69 -27.64 0.94 6.67
C ASN A 69 -27.88 1.28 8.15
N TYR A 70 -27.00 0.81 9.04
CA TYR A 70 -27.05 1.15 10.46
C TYR A 70 -27.01 2.67 10.68
N SER A 71 -27.87 3.16 11.57
CA SER A 71 -27.79 4.51 12.13
C SER A 71 -26.52 4.70 12.96
N TYR A 72 -26.11 5.95 13.22
CA TYR A 72 -24.95 6.24 14.05
C TYR A 72 -25.09 5.72 15.50
N SER A 73 -26.32 5.64 16.02
CA SER A 73 -26.62 4.97 17.31
C SER A 73 -26.43 3.46 17.26
N GLU A 74 -26.89 2.78 16.20
CA GLU A 74 -26.64 1.34 16.03
C GLU A 74 -25.14 1.08 15.81
N MET A 75 -24.43 1.96 15.11
CA MET A 75 -22.98 1.87 14.98
C MET A 75 -22.25 2.01 16.32
N ALA A 76 -22.73 2.86 17.25
CA ALA A 76 -22.21 2.95 18.62
C ALA A 76 -22.45 1.67 19.44
N GLN A 77 -23.63 1.07 19.31
CA GLN A 77 -23.92 -0.23 19.91
C GLN A 77 -23.02 -1.33 19.33
N ILE A 78 -22.85 -1.38 18.00
CA ILE A 78 -21.95 -2.32 17.32
C ILE A 78 -20.50 -2.12 17.77
N PHE A 79 -20.03 -0.87 17.92
CA PHE A 79 -18.69 -0.56 18.44
C PHE A 79 -18.51 -1.13 19.86
N ARG A 80 -19.47 -0.90 20.76
CA ARG A 80 -19.47 -1.46 22.12
C ARG A 80 -19.52 -2.98 22.13
N VAL A 81 -20.27 -3.62 21.23
CA VAL A 81 -20.32 -5.09 21.08
C VAL A 81 -18.98 -5.64 20.59
N MET A 82 -18.36 -5.02 19.58
CA MET A 82 -17.04 -5.43 19.08
C MET A 82 -15.94 -5.24 20.15
N ALA A 83 -15.98 -4.13 20.89
CA ALA A 83 -15.06 -3.88 22.01
C ALA A 83 -15.22 -4.94 23.12
N ARG A 84 -16.47 -5.23 23.55
CA ARG A 84 -16.76 -6.27 24.55
C ARG A 84 -16.34 -7.67 24.10
N ALA A 85 -16.49 -8.02 22.82
CA ALA A 85 -16.02 -9.28 22.27
C ALA A 85 -14.50 -9.46 22.40
N ARG A 86 -13.74 -8.35 22.35
CA ARG A 86 -12.29 -8.26 22.59
C ARG A 86 -11.93 -8.06 24.08
N LYS A 87 -12.92 -8.16 24.98
CA LYS A 87 -12.86 -7.88 26.44
C LYS A 87 -12.41 -6.46 26.81
N LEU A 88 -12.68 -5.48 25.95
CA LEU A 88 -12.38 -4.07 26.20
C LEU A 88 -13.57 -3.36 26.86
N HIS A 89 -13.28 -2.45 27.78
CA HIS A 89 -14.24 -1.54 28.38
C HIS A 89 -14.21 -0.19 27.65
N VAL A 90 -15.39 0.34 27.26
CA VAL A 90 -15.50 1.66 26.64
C VAL A 90 -15.95 2.66 27.71
N ALA A 91 -15.00 3.40 28.29
CA ALA A 91 -15.24 4.45 29.28
C ALA A 91 -15.63 5.79 28.62
N VAL A 92 -16.63 5.72 27.74
CA VAL A 92 -17.23 6.87 27.05
C VAL A 92 -18.75 6.69 27.08
N GLU A 93 -19.50 7.72 27.48
CA GLU A 93 -20.96 7.69 27.55
C GLU A 93 -21.61 7.49 26.16
N GLU A 94 -22.84 6.98 26.10
CA GLU A 94 -23.47 6.57 24.83
C GLU A 94 -23.66 7.78 23.89
N GLU A 95 -24.16 8.91 24.40
CA GLU A 95 -24.34 10.14 23.61
C GLU A 95 -23.01 10.63 23.02
N LYS A 96 -21.96 10.64 23.84
CA LYS A 96 -20.62 11.05 23.42
C LYS A 96 -20.00 10.07 22.41
N LEU A 97 -20.24 8.77 22.58
CA LEU A 97 -19.80 7.76 21.62
C LEU A 97 -20.48 7.92 20.26
N VAL A 98 -21.77 8.29 20.23
CA VAL A 98 -22.49 8.61 18.98
C VAL A 98 -21.91 9.86 18.32
N GLU A 99 -21.59 10.93 19.07
CA GLU A 99 -20.88 12.10 18.52
C GLU A 99 -19.53 11.73 17.90
N LEU A 100 -18.71 10.96 18.61
CA LEU A 100 -17.39 10.52 18.15
C LEU A 100 -17.49 9.65 16.89
N ILE A 101 -18.39 8.69 16.84
CA ILE A 101 -18.59 7.85 15.65
C ILE A 101 -19.13 8.67 14.47
N THR A 102 -20.01 9.65 14.73
CA THR A 102 -20.50 10.58 13.71
C THR A 102 -19.38 11.45 13.12
N SER A 103 -18.43 11.90 13.95
CA SER A 103 -17.27 12.67 13.48
C SER A 103 -16.20 11.81 12.79
N CYS A 104 -16.04 10.55 13.20
CA CYS A 104 -15.02 9.63 12.69
C CYS A 104 -15.45 8.83 11.44
N ILE A 105 -16.76 8.64 11.19
CA ILE A 105 -17.29 7.86 10.06
C ILE A 105 -18.11 8.77 9.13
N PRO A 106 -17.52 9.24 8.01
CA PRO A 106 -18.22 10.07 7.03
C PRO A 106 -19.45 9.37 6.44
N ARG A 107 -20.51 10.14 6.15
CA ARG A 107 -21.76 9.62 5.55
C ARG A 107 -21.55 8.85 4.24
N SER A 108 -20.51 9.19 3.47
CA SER A 108 -20.11 8.50 2.23
C SER A 108 -19.55 7.09 2.46
N VAL A 109 -19.00 6.82 3.64
CA VAL A 109 -18.49 5.50 4.05
C VAL A 109 -19.58 4.70 4.76
N ALA A 110 -20.36 5.37 5.61
CA ALA A 110 -21.52 4.80 6.31
C ALA A 110 -22.53 4.13 5.36
N SER A 111 -22.71 4.67 4.15
CA SER A 111 -23.70 4.18 3.18
C SER A 111 -23.28 2.94 2.37
N LYS A 112 -21.99 2.56 2.38
CA LYS A 112 -21.44 1.45 1.58
C LYS A 112 -20.69 0.38 2.39
N GLY A 113 -20.51 0.57 3.70
CA GLY A 113 -19.73 -0.36 4.51
C GLY A 113 -19.74 -0.08 6.02
N ASN A 114 -20.87 0.37 6.58
CA ASN A 114 -21.04 0.77 7.99
C ASN A 114 -20.33 -0.12 9.04
N ALA A 115 -20.61 -1.43 9.11
CA ALA A 115 -20.03 -2.31 10.12
C ALA A 115 -18.52 -2.54 9.93
N ARG A 116 -18.03 -2.51 8.67
CA ARG A 116 -16.59 -2.51 8.38
C ARG A 116 -15.96 -1.18 8.82
N ALA A 117 -16.64 -0.05 8.61
CA ALA A 117 -16.17 1.26 9.07
C ALA A 117 -16.09 1.34 10.61
N VAL A 118 -17.06 0.77 11.34
CA VAL A 118 -17.02 0.66 12.81
C VAL A 118 -15.84 -0.21 13.27
N ARG A 119 -15.57 -1.34 12.60
CA ARG A 119 -14.40 -2.17 12.88
C ARG A 119 -13.08 -1.43 12.65
N ASN A 120 -12.96 -0.76 11.49
CA ASN A 120 -11.78 0.03 11.14
C ASN A 120 -11.56 1.19 12.12
N LEU A 121 -12.65 1.78 12.65
CA LEU A 121 -12.56 2.78 13.71
C LEU A 121 -12.08 2.16 15.02
N LEU A 122 -12.62 1.01 15.45
CA LEU A 122 -12.17 0.32 16.66
C LEU A 122 -10.69 -0.06 16.59
N ASP A 123 -10.20 -0.53 15.44
CA ASP A 123 -8.77 -0.84 15.26
C ASP A 123 -7.88 0.43 15.32
N LYS A 124 -8.37 1.58 14.82
CA LYS A 124 -7.70 2.89 14.98
C LYS A 124 -7.69 3.37 16.43
N VAL A 125 -8.81 3.23 17.13
CA VAL A 125 -8.95 3.59 18.56
C VAL A 125 -8.00 2.75 19.42
N LEU A 126 -7.89 1.45 19.14
CA LEU A 126 -6.96 0.56 19.80
C LEU A 126 -5.49 0.91 19.52
N SER A 127 -5.15 1.39 18.32
CA SER A 127 -3.81 1.90 18.04
C SER A 127 -3.48 3.10 18.92
N ARG A 128 -4.38 4.10 19.00
CA ARG A 128 -4.16 5.30 19.83
C ARG A 128 -4.14 4.98 21.33
N GLN A 129 -4.96 4.03 21.78
CA GLN A 129 -4.91 3.53 23.16
C GLN A 129 -3.58 2.82 23.47
N THR A 130 -3.07 2.01 22.53
CA THR A 130 -1.76 1.36 22.64
C THR A 130 -0.65 2.41 22.76
N ASP A 131 -0.63 3.39 21.86
CA ASP A 131 0.37 4.46 21.84
C ASP A 131 0.32 5.26 23.16
N ARG A 132 -0.89 5.66 23.61
CA ARG A 132 -1.11 6.33 24.91
C ARG A 132 -0.60 5.51 26.10
N VAL A 133 -0.85 4.20 26.14
CA VAL A 133 -0.41 3.35 27.27
C VAL A 133 1.11 3.25 27.27
N ALA A 134 1.74 3.05 26.11
CA ALA A 134 3.19 3.04 25.96
C ALA A 134 3.83 4.36 26.43
N ASP A 135 3.33 5.51 25.97
CA ASP A 135 3.84 6.84 26.35
C ASP A 135 3.66 7.14 27.85
N SER A 136 2.61 6.59 28.48
CA SER A 136 2.34 6.78 29.91
C SER A 136 3.19 5.94 30.85
N GLY A 137 3.98 4.98 30.34
CA GLY A 137 4.79 4.05 31.14
C GLY A 137 4.00 3.21 32.17
N THR A 138 2.66 3.18 32.08
CA THR A 138 1.80 2.69 33.16
C THR A 138 1.16 1.35 32.79
N SER A 139 1.85 0.25 33.16
CA SER A 139 1.42 -1.15 33.04
C SER A 139 0.22 -1.56 33.91
N SER A 140 -0.79 -0.70 34.07
CA SER A 140 -2.00 -1.07 34.81
C SER A 140 -2.95 -1.87 33.93
N MET A 141 -3.42 -3.01 34.46
CA MET A 141 -4.38 -3.91 33.80
C MET A 141 -5.66 -3.17 33.36
N ASP A 142 -6.07 -2.15 34.12
CA ASP A 142 -7.22 -1.30 33.81
C ASP A 142 -6.98 -0.35 32.62
N SER A 143 -5.81 0.30 32.55
CA SER A 143 -5.44 1.16 31.41
C SER A 143 -5.30 0.38 30.10
N LEU A 144 -4.86 -0.88 30.19
CA LEU A 144 -4.79 -1.80 29.05
C LEU A 144 -6.18 -2.22 28.56
N LEU A 145 -7.18 -2.35 29.43
CA LEU A 145 -8.52 -2.81 29.06
C LEU A 145 -9.50 -1.68 28.73
N THR A 146 -9.18 -0.44 29.11
CA THR A 146 -10.11 0.70 28.99
C THR A 146 -9.77 1.62 27.81
N LEU A 147 -10.73 1.75 26.90
CA LEU A 147 -10.78 2.77 25.84
C LEU A 147 -11.44 4.04 26.39
N VAL A 148 -10.77 5.19 26.24
CA VAL A 148 -11.24 6.52 26.69
C VAL A 148 -11.45 7.47 25.51
N GLU A 149 -12.08 8.63 25.74
CA GLU A 149 -12.33 9.64 24.69
C GLU A 149 -11.06 10.06 23.93
N LYS A 150 -9.91 10.17 24.61
CA LYS A 150 -8.61 10.52 24.00
C LYS A 150 -8.11 9.51 22.97
N ASP A 151 -8.64 8.29 22.97
CA ASP A 151 -8.25 7.23 22.03
C ASP A 151 -8.98 7.38 20.68
N PHE A 152 -9.98 8.27 20.57
CA PHE A 152 -10.70 8.51 19.33
C PHE A 152 -9.96 9.53 18.44
N PRO A 153 -9.87 9.28 17.11
CA PRO A 153 -9.20 10.20 16.20
C PRO A 153 -10.01 11.49 16.03
N THR A 154 -9.47 12.61 16.50
CA THR A 154 -10.03 13.93 16.22
C THR A 154 -9.87 14.28 14.73
N SER A 155 -10.91 14.90 14.16
CA SER A 155 -11.03 15.25 12.73
C SER A 155 -10.01 16.28 12.21
N SER A 156 -9.09 16.73 13.07
CA SER A 156 -8.02 17.68 12.77
C SER A 156 -6.60 17.07 12.82
N SER A 157 -6.42 15.80 13.17
CA SER A 157 -5.09 15.16 13.29
C SER A 157 -4.52 14.63 11.96
N ALA A 158 -4.57 15.46 10.91
CA ALA A 158 -3.88 15.25 9.63
C ALA A 158 -2.85 16.38 9.42
N GLY A 159 -1.66 16.23 10.02
CA GLY A 159 -0.51 17.13 9.88
C GLY A 159 -0.10 17.86 11.17
N GLY A 160 1.20 17.85 11.48
CA GLY A 160 1.81 18.67 12.54
C GLY A 160 2.74 17.91 13.51
N ALA A 161 3.95 18.42 13.70
CA ALA A 161 4.99 17.97 14.66
C ALA A 161 4.62 18.32 16.14
N ASP A 162 5.32 17.92 17.22
CA ASP A 162 6.64 17.26 17.41
C ASP A 162 6.61 16.42 18.75
N GLY A 163 7.68 15.85 19.35
CA GLY A 163 9.13 15.96 19.13
C GLY A 163 10.03 15.13 20.07
N SER A 164 11.31 15.51 20.14
CA SER A 164 12.45 15.13 21.02
C SER A 164 12.36 13.99 22.09
N GLU A 165 13.24 12.99 21.89
CA GLU A 165 14.27 12.43 22.81
C GLU A 165 13.97 11.53 24.05
N GLU A 166 14.73 10.42 24.06
CA GLU A 166 15.35 9.61 25.14
C GLU A 166 14.58 9.20 26.43
N GLY A 167 14.61 7.89 26.76
CA GLY A 167 14.06 7.38 28.02
C GLY A 167 14.18 5.87 28.32
N SER A 168 15.40 5.36 28.55
CA SER A 168 15.74 4.14 29.31
C SER A 168 15.15 2.75 28.96
N THR A 169 16.01 1.74 29.05
CA THR A 169 15.72 0.31 28.94
C THR A 169 14.92 -0.26 30.12
N SER A 170 14.06 -1.25 29.83
CA SER A 170 13.87 -2.42 30.71
C SER A 170 13.57 -3.67 29.88
N ASP A 171 14.22 -4.75 30.27
CA ASP A 171 14.29 -6.02 29.54
C ASP A 171 13.11 -6.93 29.88
N ASN A 172 12.48 -7.50 28.85
CA ASN A 172 11.88 -8.85 28.86
C ASN A 172 11.28 -9.21 27.49
N GLY A 173 11.58 -10.40 26.96
CA GLY A 173 10.66 -11.08 26.04
C GLY A 173 11.06 -11.28 24.57
N GLY A 174 12.36 -11.34 24.24
CA GLY A 174 12.85 -12.14 23.11
C GLY A 174 12.57 -11.65 21.69
N LEU A 175 13.40 -10.72 21.22
CA LEU A 175 13.68 -10.46 19.79
C LEU A 175 15.12 -9.91 19.68
N SER A 176 15.89 -10.29 18.66
CA SER A 176 17.28 -9.86 18.49
C SER A 176 17.38 -8.34 18.26
N PRO A 177 17.93 -7.53 19.19
CA PRO A 177 17.80 -6.08 19.12
C PRO A 177 18.37 -5.42 17.85
N GLY A 178 19.48 -5.96 17.33
CA GLY A 178 20.14 -5.40 16.13
C GLY A 178 19.26 -5.46 14.88
N GLY A 179 18.51 -6.55 14.66
CA GLY A 179 17.77 -6.75 13.41
C GLY A 179 16.63 -5.75 13.19
N LEU A 180 16.02 -5.24 14.26
CA LEU A 180 14.96 -4.24 14.18
C LEU A 180 15.52 -2.82 14.07
N GLU A 181 16.59 -2.53 14.82
CA GLU A 181 17.29 -1.25 14.81
C GLU A 181 17.97 -0.97 13.45
N ASP A 182 18.52 -2.01 12.81
CA ASP A 182 19.12 -1.90 11.47
C ASP A 182 18.06 -1.66 10.38
N ILE A 183 16.82 -2.16 10.55
CA ILE A 183 15.68 -1.85 9.66
C ILE A 183 15.22 -0.41 9.88
N LEU A 184 15.18 0.05 11.13
CA LEU A 184 14.90 1.45 11.46
C LEU A 184 15.89 2.40 10.80
N LYS A 185 17.20 2.16 10.93
CA LYS A 185 18.24 2.97 10.27
C LYS A 185 18.08 2.97 8.75
N GLN A 186 17.83 1.81 8.13
CA GLN A 186 17.53 1.70 6.68
C GLN A 186 16.28 2.49 6.27
N LEU A 187 15.28 2.62 7.14
CA LEU A 187 14.08 3.42 6.90
C LEU A 187 14.32 4.92 7.17
N ASP A 188 15.19 5.25 8.13
CA ASP A 188 15.57 6.63 8.43
C ASP A 188 16.43 7.25 7.33
N GLU A 189 17.23 6.43 6.66
CA GLU A 189 17.98 6.74 5.45
C GLU A 189 17.13 7.02 4.20
N ILE A 190 15.83 6.73 4.22
CA ILE A 190 14.92 7.02 3.11
C ILE A 190 14.18 8.33 3.44
N VAL A 191 14.28 9.29 2.53
CA VAL A 191 13.62 10.60 2.67
C VAL A 191 12.16 10.51 2.25
N GLY A 192 11.29 11.28 2.90
CA GLY A 192 9.87 11.39 2.55
C GLY A 192 8.93 10.31 3.11
N VAL A 193 9.40 9.34 3.91
CA VAL A 193 8.58 8.19 4.37
C VAL A 193 8.02 8.33 5.80
N VAL A 194 7.56 9.53 6.16
CA VAL A 194 7.12 9.86 7.53
C VAL A 194 5.98 8.96 7.99
N GLU A 195 4.98 8.72 7.14
CA GLU A 195 3.84 7.86 7.42
C GLU A 195 4.28 6.42 7.72
N VAL A 196 5.28 5.90 7.01
CA VAL A 196 5.81 4.54 7.24
C VAL A 196 6.52 4.43 8.59
N LYS A 197 7.30 5.46 8.96
CA LYS A 197 7.94 5.54 10.29
C LYS A 197 6.88 5.60 11.40
N GLN A 198 5.77 6.32 11.21
CA GLN A 198 4.66 6.36 12.16
C GLN A 198 3.96 5.00 12.29
N ILE A 199 3.59 4.36 11.17
CA ILE A 199 2.97 3.03 11.14
C ILE A 199 3.86 2.02 11.87
N PHE A 200 5.17 2.07 11.65
CA PHE A 200 6.11 1.21 12.35
C PHE A 200 6.13 1.45 13.87
N ARG A 201 6.15 2.71 14.32
CA ARG A 201 6.12 3.03 15.75
C ARG A 201 4.88 2.46 16.44
N SER A 202 3.69 2.68 15.87
CA SER A 202 2.43 2.14 16.41
C SER A 202 2.37 0.61 16.32
N LEU A 203 2.94 -0.01 15.28
CA LEU A 203 3.08 -1.47 15.20
C LEU A 203 3.96 -2.05 16.30
N ARG A 204 5.12 -1.44 16.54
CA ARG A 204 6.04 -1.83 17.61
C ARG A 204 5.35 -1.72 18.96
N ALA A 205 4.68 -0.59 19.23
CA ALA A 205 3.88 -0.41 20.44
C ALA A 205 2.81 -1.50 20.56
N LYS A 206 2.05 -1.78 19.48
CA LYS A 206 0.98 -2.79 19.49
C LYS A 206 1.50 -4.20 19.77
N VAL A 207 2.67 -4.57 19.25
CA VAL A 207 3.25 -5.89 19.51
C VAL A 207 3.81 -6.00 20.94
N THR A 208 4.46 -4.96 21.46
CA THR A 208 4.92 -4.90 22.86
C THR A 208 3.74 -5.02 23.83
N ILE A 209 2.71 -4.19 23.66
CA ILE A 209 1.50 -4.22 24.50
C ILE A 209 0.75 -5.55 24.32
N ALA A 210 0.69 -6.12 23.12
CA ALA A 210 0.10 -7.45 22.90
C ALA A 210 0.88 -8.58 23.62
N ALA A 211 2.20 -8.45 23.80
CA ALA A 211 2.99 -9.41 24.57
C ALA A 211 2.75 -9.26 26.09
N GLU A 212 2.66 -8.03 26.59
CA GLU A 212 2.33 -7.72 27.99
C GLU A 212 0.90 -8.17 28.35
N ARG A 213 -0.08 -7.94 27.47
CA ARG A 213 -1.44 -8.47 27.63
C ARG A 213 -1.42 -9.99 27.77
N ARG A 214 -0.62 -10.69 26.95
CA ARG A 214 -0.47 -12.15 27.01
C ARG A 214 0.17 -12.62 28.32
N SER A 215 1.19 -11.93 28.83
CA SER A 215 1.81 -12.31 30.13
C SER A 215 0.88 -12.11 31.32
N LEU A 216 -0.06 -11.15 31.22
CA LEU A 216 -1.13 -10.91 32.20
C LEU A 216 -2.40 -11.76 31.98
N GLY A 217 -2.40 -12.72 31.03
CA GLY A 217 -3.55 -13.57 30.73
C GLY A 217 -4.73 -12.86 30.06
N LEU A 218 -4.53 -11.63 29.56
CA LEU A 218 -5.51 -10.86 28.81
C LEU A 218 -5.56 -11.31 27.34
N PRO A 219 -6.71 -11.17 26.66
CA PRO A 219 -6.74 -11.32 25.21
C PRO A 219 -5.93 -10.19 24.57
N ALA A 220 -4.94 -10.54 23.77
CA ALA A 220 -4.39 -9.63 22.78
C ALA A 220 -5.15 -9.85 21.46
N ASP A 221 -5.63 -8.77 20.85
CA ASP A 221 -6.17 -8.84 19.50
C ASP A 221 -5.05 -9.23 18.51
N GLY A 222 -5.43 -9.97 17.46
CA GLY A 222 -4.55 -10.22 16.33
C GLY A 222 -4.09 -8.93 15.65
N ALA A 223 -3.05 -9.03 14.82
CA ALA A 223 -2.63 -7.91 14.00
C ALA A 223 -3.75 -7.55 13.01
N SER A 224 -4.32 -6.36 13.14
CA SER A 224 -5.25 -5.81 12.15
C SER A 224 -4.53 -5.78 10.79
N SER A 225 -5.16 -6.25 9.72
CA SER A 225 -4.49 -6.31 8.42
C SER A 225 -4.19 -4.89 7.90
N LEU A 226 -2.92 -4.63 7.64
CA LEU A 226 -2.43 -3.31 7.25
C LEU A 226 -2.16 -3.27 5.74
N HIS A 227 -3.21 -3.45 4.95
CA HIS A 227 -3.12 -3.23 3.51
C HIS A 227 -2.97 -1.73 3.22
N MET A 228 -2.08 -1.36 2.28
CA MET A 228 -1.69 0.03 2.05
C MET A 228 -1.78 0.45 0.59
N ILE A 229 -1.91 1.75 0.37
CA ILE A 229 -1.81 2.38 -0.95
C ILE A 229 -0.55 3.25 -0.96
N PHE A 230 0.35 3.02 -1.90
CA PHE A 230 1.58 3.79 -2.08
C PHE A 230 1.44 4.70 -3.30
N GLN A 231 1.45 6.01 -3.09
CA GLN A 231 1.24 6.99 -4.16
C GLN A 231 2.48 7.87 -4.35
N GLY A 232 2.96 7.97 -5.59
CA GLY A 232 4.08 8.83 -5.95
C GLY A 232 4.66 8.49 -7.32
N ASN A 233 5.54 9.35 -7.83
CA ASN A 233 6.12 9.25 -9.17
C ASN A 233 7.09 8.05 -9.33
N PRO A 234 7.59 7.75 -10.53
CA PRO A 234 8.61 6.72 -10.72
C PRO A 234 9.88 7.07 -9.95
N GLY A 235 10.53 6.05 -9.38
CA GLY A 235 11.83 6.22 -8.70
C GLY A 235 11.80 6.85 -7.31
N THR A 236 10.64 7.15 -6.72
CA THR A 236 10.51 7.70 -5.35
C THR A 236 10.67 6.67 -4.22
N GLY A 237 11.05 5.42 -4.53
CA GLY A 237 11.39 4.40 -3.52
C GLY A 237 10.28 3.44 -3.07
N LYS A 238 9.06 3.52 -3.64
CA LYS A 238 7.89 2.66 -3.32
C LYS A 238 8.24 1.17 -3.08
N THR A 239 8.84 0.49 -4.07
CA THR A 239 9.22 -0.92 -3.98
C THR A 239 10.27 -1.19 -2.90
N THR A 240 11.26 -0.30 -2.73
CA THR A 240 12.31 -0.41 -1.71
C THR A 240 11.70 -0.40 -0.31
N VAL A 241 10.76 0.52 -0.07
CA VAL A 241 10.06 0.65 1.20
C VAL A 241 9.14 -0.55 1.46
N ALA A 242 8.39 -1.02 0.46
CA ALA A 242 7.59 -2.25 0.60
C ALA A 242 8.46 -3.47 0.99
N ARG A 243 9.68 -3.57 0.45
CA ARG A 243 10.66 -4.61 0.80
C ARG A 243 11.16 -4.48 2.25
N LEU A 244 11.43 -3.27 2.73
CA LEU A 244 11.79 -3.03 4.14
C LEU A 244 10.62 -3.35 5.06
N MET A 245 9.39 -2.97 4.68
CA MET A 245 8.19 -3.29 5.46
C MET A 245 7.95 -4.80 5.57
N GLY A 246 8.23 -5.60 4.53
CA GLY A 246 8.19 -7.06 4.63
C GLY A 246 9.14 -7.61 5.72
N LYS A 247 10.39 -7.14 5.75
CA LYS A 247 11.36 -7.48 6.82
C LYS A 247 10.87 -7.03 8.20
N MET A 248 10.29 -5.83 8.27
CA MET A 248 9.79 -5.17 9.48
C MET A 248 8.60 -5.93 10.09
N PHE A 249 7.59 -6.28 9.28
CA PHE A 249 6.45 -7.10 9.70
C PHE A 249 6.89 -8.47 10.23
N LYS A 250 7.90 -9.08 9.60
CA LYS A 250 8.52 -10.32 10.10
C LYS A 250 9.21 -10.12 11.44
N ALA A 251 9.98 -9.05 11.59
CA ALA A 251 10.70 -8.74 12.82
C ALA A 251 9.75 -8.50 14.00
N VAL A 252 8.56 -7.94 13.77
CA VAL A 252 7.50 -7.81 14.80
C VAL A 252 6.54 -9.00 14.87
N GLN A 253 6.88 -10.14 14.22
CA GLN A 253 6.10 -11.39 14.19
C GLN A 253 4.66 -11.26 13.65
N MET A 254 4.38 -10.24 12.83
CA MET A 254 3.09 -10.06 12.15
C MET A 254 2.93 -10.99 10.94
N ILE A 255 4.03 -11.36 10.27
CA ILE A 255 4.05 -12.33 9.16
C ILE A 255 5.27 -13.25 9.28
N HIS A 256 5.18 -14.48 8.77
CA HIS A 256 6.21 -15.51 9.01
C HIS A 256 7.49 -15.36 8.17
N THR A 257 7.39 -14.90 6.92
CA THR A 257 8.49 -14.97 5.95
C THR A 257 9.09 -13.60 5.63
N GLY A 258 8.26 -12.57 5.47
CA GLY A 258 8.69 -11.19 5.21
C GLY A 258 9.25 -10.93 3.81
N HIS A 259 9.00 -11.82 2.84
CA HIS A 259 9.40 -11.62 1.45
C HIS A 259 8.46 -10.63 0.74
N LEU A 260 8.94 -10.09 -0.38
CA LEU A 260 8.17 -9.22 -1.28
C LEU A 260 7.90 -9.96 -2.58
N VAL A 261 6.65 -10.04 -2.99
CA VAL A 261 6.21 -10.50 -4.32
C VAL A 261 5.72 -9.28 -5.09
N GLU A 262 6.51 -8.84 -6.06
CA GLU A 262 6.24 -7.67 -6.90
C GLU A 262 5.59 -8.12 -8.21
N VAL A 263 4.44 -7.53 -8.55
CA VAL A 263 3.57 -7.98 -9.65
C VAL A 263 2.94 -6.80 -10.38
N SER A 264 2.63 -7.03 -11.65
CA SER A 264 1.96 -6.08 -12.55
C SER A 264 0.64 -6.66 -13.07
N ARG A 265 -0.08 -5.89 -13.92
CA ARG A 265 -1.24 -6.39 -14.68
C ARG A 265 -0.95 -7.70 -15.42
N VAL A 266 0.24 -7.83 -16.03
CA VAL A 266 0.60 -8.99 -16.87
C VAL A 266 0.69 -10.28 -16.06
N ASP A 267 1.04 -10.18 -14.77
CA ASP A 267 1.20 -11.30 -13.86
C ASP A 267 -0.14 -11.78 -13.28
N LEU A 268 -1.13 -10.89 -13.22
CA LEU A 268 -2.42 -11.13 -12.57
C LEU A 268 -3.53 -11.50 -13.58
N VAL A 269 -3.60 -10.78 -14.69
CA VAL A 269 -4.69 -10.90 -15.69
C VAL A 269 -4.42 -12.05 -16.66
N GLY A 270 -5.43 -12.89 -16.92
CA GLY A 270 -5.38 -13.99 -17.88
C GLY A 270 -5.39 -13.53 -19.34
N GLN A 271 -5.14 -14.46 -20.27
CA GLN A 271 -5.32 -14.18 -21.72
C GLN A 271 -6.71 -14.63 -22.18
N HIS A 272 -7.29 -15.62 -21.51
CA HIS A 272 -8.62 -16.15 -21.80
C HIS A 272 -9.57 -16.00 -20.61
N VAL A 273 -10.87 -16.10 -20.90
CA VAL A 273 -11.97 -16.05 -19.95
C VAL A 273 -11.79 -17.12 -18.86
N GLY A 274 -11.99 -16.76 -17.59
CA GLY A 274 -11.88 -17.68 -16.46
C GLY A 274 -10.44 -18.08 -16.06
N GLU A 275 -9.41 -17.62 -16.78
CA GLU A 275 -8.01 -17.80 -16.35
C GLU A 275 -7.61 -16.80 -15.26
N THR A 276 -8.24 -15.62 -15.22
CA THR A 276 -7.76 -14.49 -14.42
C THR A 276 -7.87 -14.74 -12.92
N ALA A 277 -9.04 -15.14 -12.41
CA ALA A 277 -9.20 -15.49 -10.99
C ALA A 277 -8.21 -16.59 -10.53
N PRO A 278 -8.08 -17.76 -11.20
CA PRO A 278 -7.12 -18.78 -10.76
C PRO A 278 -5.65 -18.41 -11.01
N LYS A 279 -5.33 -17.50 -11.95
CA LYS A 279 -3.97 -16.95 -12.12
C LYS A 279 -3.63 -15.98 -10.99
N THR A 280 -4.49 -14.98 -10.77
CA THR A 280 -4.38 -14.01 -9.67
C THR A 280 -4.28 -14.72 -8.32
N ARG A 281 -5.18 -15.69 -8.03
CA ARG A 281 -5.15 -16.44 -6.77
C ARG A 281 -3.80 -17.11 -6.51
N ARG A 282 -3.22 -17.81 -7.50
CA ARG A 282 -1.90 -18.45 -7.38
C ARG A 282 -0.78 -17.45 -7.09
N VAL A 283 -0.86 -16.26 -7.69
CA VAL A 283 0.09 -15.18 -7.43
C VAL A 283 -0.04 -14.64 -6.00
N VAL A 284 -1.28 -14.40 -5.53
CA VAL A 284 -1.54 -13.96 -4.15
C VAL A 284 -1.10 -15.02 -3.13
N GLU A 285 -1.36 -16.31 -3.39
CA GLU A 285 -0.93 -17.43 -2.57
C GLU A 285 0.60 -17.50 -2.44
N SER A 286 1.37 -17.12 -3.46
CA SER A 286 2.84 -17.03 -3.39
C SER A 286 3.36 -15.92 -2.46
N ALA A 287 2.52 -14.93 -2.13
CA ALA A 287 2.84 -13.81 -1.25
C ALA A 287 2.44 -14.03 0.22
N VAL A 288 1.80 -15.16 0.55
CA VAL A 288 1.37 -15.51 1.92
C VAL A 288 2.59 -15.64 2.85
N GLY A 289 2.49 -15.07 4.04
CA GLY A 289 3.62 -14.86 4.97
C GLY A 289 4.52 -13.68 4.59
N GLY A 290 4.16 -12.89 3.57
CA GLY A 290 4.94 -11.82 2.97
C GLY A 290 4.09 -10.58 2.62
N VAL A 291 4.60 -9.80 1.65
CA VAL A 291 3.96 -8.61 1.09
C VAL A 291 3.72 -8.83 -0.40
N LEU A 292 2.47 -8.75 -0.84
CA LEU A 292 2.12 -8.62 -2.25
C LEU A 292 2.16 -7.13 -2.63
N PHE A 293 3.02 -6.77 -3.58
CA PHE A 293 3.16 -5.41 -4.09
C PHE A 293 2.70 -5.36 -5.54
N VAL A 294 1.56 -4.72 -5.77
CA VAL A 294 0.96 -4.54 -7.08
C VAL A 294 1.40 -3.18 -7.62
N ASP A 295 2.36 -3.16 -8.55
CA ASP A 295 2.79 -1.91 -9.17
C ASP A 295 1.83 -1.46 -10.28
N GLU A 296 1.76 -0.14 -10.47
CA GLU A 296 0.80 0.54 -11.34
C GLU A 296 -0.63 -0.03 -11.22
N ALA A 297 -1.13 -0.22 -9.99
CA ALA A 297 -2.38 -0.94 -9.71
C ALA A 297 -3.64 -0.35 -10.39
N TYR A 298 -3.62 0.93 -10.76
CA TYR A 298 -4.66 1.56 -11.59
C TYR A 298 -4.77 0.92 -12.99
N SER A 299 -3.66 0.39 -13.53
CA SER A 299 -3.64 -0.34 -14.80
C SER A 299 -4.42 -1.66 -14.76
N LEU A 300 -4.74 -2.19 -13.56
CA LEU A 300 -5.62 -3.35 -13.42
C LEU A 300 -7.05 -3.04 -13.83
N VAL A 301 -7.52 -1.79 -13.78
CA VAL A 301 -8.88 -1.43 -14.23
C VAL A 301 -8.78 -0.23 -15.14
N SER A 302 -8.34 -0.47 -16.38
CA SER A 302 -8.09 0.60 -17.36
C SER A 302 -9.37 1.24 -17.89
N ASP A 303 -10.49 0.51 -17.90
CA ASP A 303 -11.79 0.96 -18.41
C ASP A 303 -12.94 0.32 -17.63
N SER A 304 -14.14 0.93 -17.71
CA SER A 304 -15.38 0.29 -17.24
C SER A 304 -15.67 -1.03 -17.97
N LYS A 305 -15.11 -1.20 -19.18
CA LYS A 305 -15.21 -2.39 -20.02
C LYS A 305 -14.10 -3.42 -19.78
N ASP A 306 -13.19 -3.24 -18.83
CA ASP A 306 -12.19 -4.26 -18.50
C ASP A 306 -12.72 -5.29 -17.48
N SER A 307 -13.32 -6.39 -17.97
CA SER A 307 -13.87 -7.45 -17.10
C SER A 307 -12.77 -8.26 -16.41
N PHE A 308 -11.72 -8.64 -17.13
CA PHE A 308 -10.64 -9.45 -16.57
C PHE A 308 -9.84 -8.66 -15.52
N GLY A 309 -9.60 -7.38 -15.76
CA GLY A 309 -8.97 -6.49 -14.80
C GLY A 309 -9.73 -6.37 -13.47
N ARG A 310 -11.06 -6.25 -13.53
CA ARG A 310 -11.94 -6.29 -12.35
C ARG A 310 -11.91 -7.64 -11.66
N GLU A 311 -12.00 -8.74 -12.40
CA GLU A 311 -11.91 -10.11 -11.87
C GLU A 311 -10.61 -10.34 -11.06
N ALA A 312 -9.48 -9.79 -11.52
CA ALA A 312 -8.22 -9.82 -10.78
C ALA A 312 -8.31 -9.01 -9.47
N LEU A 313 -8.82 -7.77 -9.53
CA LEU A 313 -8.95 -6.90 -8.36
C LEU A 313 -9.89 -7.49 -7.29
N ASP A 314 -11.02 -8.05 -7.72
CA ASP A 314 -11.99 -8.70 -6.84
C ASP A 314 -11.42 -9.98 -6.23
N THR A 315 -10.64 -10.75 -7.00
CA THR A 315 -9.91 -11.91 -6.48
C THR A 315 -8.87 -11.51 -5.44
N ILE A 316 -8.12 -10.42 -5.64
CA ILE A 316 -7.20 -9.86 -4.64
C ILE A 316 -7.97 -9.45 -3.38
N MET A 317 -9.06 -8.69 -3.50
CA MET A 317 -9.87 -8.25 -2.35
C MET A 317 -10.43 -9.42 -1.54
N LYS A 318 -10.87 -10.49 -2.20
CA LYS A 318 -11.32 -11.72 -1.53
C LYS A 318 -10.17 -12.41 -0.79
N CYS A 319 -9.03 -12.58 -1.45
CA CYS A 319 -7.85 -13.20 -0.85
C CYS A 319 -7.30 -12.39 0.34
N MET A 320 -7.40 -11.06 0.32
CA MET A 320 -7.06 -10.19 1.46
C MET A 320 -7.94 -10.46 2.69
N GLU A 321 -9.22 -10.79 2.50
CA GLU A 321 -10.13 -11.11 3.61
C GLU A 321 -9.93 -12.55 4.11
N ASP A 322 -9.72 -13.50 3.19
CA ASP A 322 -9.45 -14.92 3.49
C ASP A 322 -8.11 -15.10 4.26
N MET A 323 -7.07 -14.32 3.93
CA MET A 323 -5.68 -14.50 4.41
C MET A 323 -5.13 -13.29 5.20
N ARG A 324 -6.03 -12.48 5.77
CA ARG A 324 -5.73 -11.18 6.42
C ARG A 324 -4.62 -11.21 7.48
N ASP A 325 -4.46 -12.33 8.17
CA ASP A 325 -3.54 -12.50 9.31
C ASP A 325 -2.12 -12.95 8.85
N GLU A 326 -1.96 -13.29 7.56
CA GLU A 326 -0.70 -13.78 6.98
C GLU A 326 -0.23 -12.99 5.75
N LEU A 327 -1.08 -12.16 5.14
CA LEU A 327 -0.82 -11.44 3.89
C LEU A 327 -0.98 -9.93 4.05
N VAL A 328 0.08 -9.17 3.75
CA VAL A 328 -0.01 -7.72 3.52
C VAL A 328 -0.11 -7.46 2.01
N VAL A 329 -0.96 -6.52 1.61
CA VAL A 329 -1.12 -6.11 0.21
C VAL A 329 -0.86 -4.62 0.09
N VAL A 330 -0.02 -4.24 -0.85
CA VAL A 330 0.32 -2.85 -1.18
C VAL A 330 -0.05 -2.58 -2.63
N LEU A 331 -0.96 -1.64 -2.87
CA LEU A 331 -1.27 -1.15 -4.22
C LEU A 331 -0.44 0.11 -4.48
N ALA A 332 0.42 0.10 -5.49
CA ALA A 332 1.28 1.22 -5.83
C ALA A 332 0.86 1.90 -7.15
N GLY A 333 1.14 3.19 -7.28
CA GLY A 333 0.92 3.92 -8.53
C GLY A 333 1.13 5.44 -8.41
N TYR A 334 0.77 6.15 -9.47
CA TYR A 334 0.80 7.61 -9.50
C TYR A 334 -0.41 8.20 -8.74
N PRO A 335 -0.29 9.38 -8.09
CA PRO A 335 -1.34 9.88 -7.20
C PRO A 335 -2.70 10.10 -7.85
N LYS A 336 -2.77 10.67 -9.07
CA LYS A 336 -4.03 11.02 -9.75
C LYS A 336 -4.78 9.75 -10.21
N GLU A 337 -4.03 8.81 -10.75
CA GLU A 337 -4.49 7.54 -11.31
C GLU A 337 -4.99 6.62 -10.18
N MET A 338 -4.25 6.56 -9.06
CA MET A 338 -4.71 5.88 -7.86
C MET A 338 -5.92 6.55 -7.22
N GLN A 339 -6.03 7.89 -7.24
CA GLN A 339 -7.25 8.56 -6.80
C GLN A 339 -8.47 8.14 -7.65
N SER A 340 -8.33 8.12 -8.98
CA SER A 340 -9.38 7.66 -9.91
C SER A 340 -9.82 6.21 -9.65
N LEU A 341 -8.85 5.31 -9.41
CA LEU A 341 -9.12 3.91 -9.04
C LEU A 341 -9.96 3.80 -7.74
N LEU A 342 -9.65 4.62 -6.74
CA LEU A 342 -10.33 4.66 -5.42
C LEU A 342 -11.69 5.36 -5.45
N GLU A 343 -11.97 6.17 -6.46
CA GLU A 343 -13.28 6.78 -6.69
C GLU A 343 -14.20 5.82 -7.45
N THR A 344 -13.64 5.11 -8.43
CA THR A 344 -14.33 4.07 -9.22
C THR A 344 -14.67 2.84 -8.39
N ASN A 345 -13.81 2.45 -7.43
CA ASN A 345 -13.99 1.27 -6.58
C ASN A 345 -14.02 1.66 -5.08
N PRO A 346 -15.14 2.20 -4.54
CA PRO A 346 -15.26 2.62 -3.15
C PRO A 346 -14.94 1.52 -2.12
N GLY A 347 -15.11 0.25 -2.49
CA GLY A 347 -14.73 -0.89 -1.66
C GLY A 347 -13.25 -0.89 -1.27
N LEU A 348 -12.35 -0.42 -2.16
CA LEU A 348 -10.92 -0.30 -1.89
C LEU A 348 -10.64 0.65 -0.72
N ARG A 349 -11.27 1.83 -0.67
CA ARG A 349 -11.09 2.79 0.44
C ARG A 349 -11.44 2.20 1.81
N SER A 350 -12.30 1.18 1.86
CA SER A 350 -12.65 0.47 3.11
C SER A 350 -11.67 -0.64 3.50
N ARG A 351 -10.93 -1.19 2.53
CA ARG A 351 -10.00 -2.33 2.68
C ARG A 351 -8.53 -1.91 2.77
N PHE A 352 -8.21 -0.71 2.27
CA PHE A 352 -6.90 -0.07 2.35
C PHE A 352 -6.99 1.19 3.24
N PRO A 353 -6.93 1.03 4.58
CA PRO A 353 -7.13 2.14 5.53
C PRO A 353 -5.95 3.13 5.62
N VAL A 354 -4.84 2.83 4.93
CA VAL A 354 -3.56 3.55 4.98
C VAL A 354 -3.13 3.95 3.57
N THR A 355 -2.86 5.24 3.38
CA THR A 355 -2.17 5.78 2.19
C THR A 355 -0.83 6.35 2.63
N VAL A 356 0.23 6.02 1.89
CA VAL A 356 1.59 6.54 2.07
C VAL A 356 1.95 7.35 0.83
N ASN A 357 2.36 8.59 1.04
CA ASN A 357 2.80 9.47 -0.03
C ASN A 357 4.31 9.37 -0.21
N PHE A 358 4.76 9.35 -1.46
CA PHE A 358 6.17 9.31 -1.84
C PHE A 358 6.45 10.55 -2.70
N PRO A 359 6.86 11.68 -2.10
CA PRO A 359 7.17 12.89 -2.84
C PRO A 359 8.37 12.69 -3.77
N ASP A 360 8.53 13.60 -4.73
CA ASP A 360 9.76 13.70 -5.52
C ASP A 360 10.92 14.16 -4.66
N TYR A 361 12.12 13.70 -4.99
CA TYR A 361 13.34 14.05 -4.26
C TYR A 361 13.87 15.44 -4.66
N SER A 362 14.37 16.18 -3.68
CA SER A 362 15.13 17.40 -3.94
C SER A 362 16.48 17.08 -4.62
N SER A 363 17.09 18.08 -5.28
CA SER A 363 18.39 17.90 -5.95
C SER A 363 19.48 17.37 -4.99
N SER A 364 19.52 17.89 -3.76
CA SER A 364 20.39 17.38 -2.69
C SER A 364 20.14 15.90 -2.38
N GLU A 365 18.87 15.48 -2.29
CA GLU A 365 18.52 14.07 -2.02
C GLU A 365 18.88 13.16 -3.20
N LEU A 366 18.73 13.63 -4.46
CA LEU A 366 19.17 12.90 -5.64
C LEU A 366 20.70 12.69 -5.65
N VAL A 367 21.47 13.69 -5.20
CA VAL A 367 22.93 13.59 -5.05
C VAL A 367 23.31 12.62 -3.92
N GLU A 368 22.64 12.66 -2.77
CA GLU A 368 22.83 11.67 -1.70
C GLU A 368 22.51 10.23 -2.15
N ILE A 369 21.44 10.07 -2.95
CA ILE A 369 21.08 8.78 -3.57
C ILE A 369 22.20 8.32 -4.52
N ALA A 370 22.81 9.22 -5.29
CA ALA A 370 23.95 8.91 -6.15
C ALA A 370 25.18 8.46 -5.33
N ASP A 371 25.52 9.18 -4.25
CA ASP A 371 26.61 8.82 -3.34
C ASP A 371 26.41 7.41 -2.76
N LYS A 372 25.19 7.08 -2.31
CA LYS A 372 24.84 5.73 -1.81
C LYS A 372 25.00 4.66 -2.89
N MET A 373 24.56 4.92 -4.13
CA MET A 373 24.73 3.99 -5.26
C MET A 373 26.20 3.77 -5.63
N LEU A 374 27.03 4.81 -5.56
CA LEU A 374 28.46 4.73 -5.86
C LEU A 374 29.24 4.04 -4.74
N ALA A 375 28.95 4.33 -3.48
CA ALA A 375 29.54 3.66 -2.33
C ALA A 375 29.33 2.14 -2.38
N ALA A 376 28.11 1.68 -2.75
CA ALA A 376 27.81 0.27 -2.95
C ALA A 376 28.61 -0.39 -4.09
N ARG A 377 29.04 0.39 -5.09
CA ARG A 377 29.91 -0.04 -6.20
C ARG A 377 31.42 0.13 -5.91
N GLN A 378 31.79 0.68 -4.75
CA GLN A 378 33.15 1.16 -4.42
C GLN A 378 33.68 2.22 -5.40
N CYS A 379 32.79 2.98 -6.03
CA CYS A 379 33.15 4.09 -6.91
C CYS A 379 33.14 5.43 -6.17
N GLN A 380 33.86 6.42 -6.71
CA GLN A 380 33.95 7.79 -6.19
C GLN A 380 33.83 8.79 -7.36
N LEU A 381 33.41 10.01 -7.06
CA LEU A 381 33.36 11.13 -8.01
C LEU A 381 34.58 12.02 -7.79
N SER A 382 35.24 12.48 -8.84
CA SER A 382 36.11 13.66 -8.73
C SER A 382 35.28 14.93 -8.50
N ASP A 383 35.91 16.01 -8.01
CA ASP A 383 35.21 17.27 -7.71
C ASP A 383 34.42 17.82 -8.91
N GLU A 384 34.93 17.62 -10.12
CA GLU A 384 34.26 18.03 -11.36
C GLU A 384 33.07 17.12 -11.70
N ALA A 385 33.21 15.80 -11.49
CA ALA A 385 32.10 14.86 -11.66
C ALA A 385 30.96 15.17 -10.67
N ARG A 386 31.29 15.48 -9.41
CA ARG A 386 30.32 15.91 -8.40
C ARG A 386 29.63 17.24 -8.78
N ARG A 387 30.38 18.25 -9.25
CA ARG A 387 29.77 19.52 -9.73
C ARG A 387 28.78 19.28 -10.86
N ARG A 388 29.13 18.44 -11.85
CA ARG A 388 28.24 18.12 -12.98
C ARG A 388 27.02 17.34 -12.51
N LEU A 389 27.18 16.34 -11.65
CA LEU A 389 26.06 15.59 -11.07
C LEU A 389 25.03 16.52 -10.39
N VAL A 390 25.49 17.47 -9.58
CA VAL A 390 24.61 18.46 -8.93
C VAL A 390 23.83 19.27 -9.97
N LEU A 391 24.52 19.85 -10.97
CA LEU A 391 23.87 20.64 -12.03
C LEU A 391 22.85 19.84 -12.85
N LEU A 392 23.13 18.55 -13.09
CA LEU A 392 22.23 17.64 -13.80
C LEU A 392 21.00 17.28 -12.95
N CYS A 393 21.15 17.13 -11.63
CA CYS A 393 20.04 16.95 -10.69
C CYS A 393 19.20 18.24 -10.57
N ASP A 394 19.83 19.41 -10.48
CA ASP A 394 19.16 20.72 -10.44
C ASP A 394 18.29 20.93 -11.69
N ALA A 395 18.86 20.70 -12.88
CA ALA A 395 18.14 20.81 -14.15
C ALA A 395 16.96 19.82 -14.24
N GLN A 396 17.15 18.58 -13.77
CA GLN A 396 16.11 17.56 -13.79
C GLN A 396 14.96 17.87 -12.82
N VAL A 397 15.26 18.42 -11.64
CA VAL A 397 14.23 18.88 -10.68
C VAL A 397 13.51 20.12 -11.21
N ALA A 398 14.23 21.05 -11.87
CA ALA A 398 13.65 22.24 -12.49
C ALA A 398 12.66 21.93 -13.62
N LEU A 399 12.77 20.78 -14.28
CA LEU A 399 11.80 20.28 -15.24
C LEU A 399 10.39 20.13 -14.63
N ASN A 400 10.33 19.80 -13.32
CA ASN A 400 9.09 19.59 -12.55
C ASN A 400 8.10 18.61 -13.22
N ASP A 401 8.63 17.61 -13.95
CA ASP A 401 7.82 16.64 -14.70
C ASP A 401 7.62 15.34 -13.88
N PRO A 402 6.39 14.79 -13.79
CA PRO A 402 6.12 13.55 -13.07
C PRO A 402 6.88 12.31 -13.60
N MET A 403 7.34 12.33 -14.86
CA MET A 403 8.15 11.28 -15.50
C MET A 403 9.66 11.57 -15.44
N SER A 404 10.09 12.60 -14.69
CA SER A 404 11.51 12.92 -14.44
C SER A 404 12.30 11.78 -13.79
N GLY A 405 11.62 10.81 -13.17
CA GLY A 405 12.17 9.50 -12.82
C GLY A 405 12.95 9.41 -11.50
N ASN A 406 13.20 10.51 -10.78
CA ASN A 406 13.81 10.52 -9.44
C ASN A 406 15.07 9.63 -9.35
N ALA A 407 15.13 8.66 -8.43
CA ALA A 407 16.27 7.75 -8.28
C ALA A 407 16.50 6.83 -9.51
N ARG A 408 15.51 6.69 -10.41
CA ARG A 408 15.70 6.00 -11.70
C ARG A 408 16.52 6.85 -12.66
N PHE A 409 16.30 8.17 -12.71
CA PHE A 409 17.16 9.10 -13.47
C PHE A 409 18.60 9.03 -12.97
N VAL A 410 18.82 9.14 -11.65
CA VAL A 410 20.15 9.04 -11.04
C VAL A 410 20.84 7.72 -11.38
N ARG A 411 20.12 6.60 -11.31
CA ARG A 411 20.66 5.28 -11.68
C ARG A 411 21.11 5.24 -13.14
N ASN A 412 20.25 5.65 -14.06
CA ASN A 412 20.54 5.63 -15.50
C ASN A 412 21.73 6.54 -15.82
N LEU A 413 21.75 7.74 -15.22
CA LEU A 413 22.84 8.70 -15.32
C LEU A 413 24.19 8.09 -14.90
N LEU A 414 24.22 7.42 -13.74
CA LEU A 414 25.41 6.74 -13.24
C LEU A 414 25.81 5.53 -14.10
N GLU A 415 24.85 4.80 -14.68
CA GLU A 415 25.13 3.66 -15.56
C GLU A 415 25.75 4.09 -16.89
N ILE A 416 25.24 5.18 -17.51
CA ILE A 416 25.84 5.77 -18.71
C ILE A 416 27.22 6.37 -18.39
N ALA A 417 27.38 7.05 -17.25
CA ALA A 417 28.67 7.54 -16.79
C ALA A 417 29.69 6.40 -16.58
N CYS A 418 29.28 5.26 -16.00
CA CYS A 418 30.13 4.07 -15.88
C CYS A 418 30.52 3.48 -17.25
N MET A 419 29.63 3.48 -18.24
CA MET A 419 29.97 3.07 -19.61
C MET A 419 31.02 4.00 -20.23
N ARG A 420 30.82 5.32 -20.14
CA ARG A 420 31.77 6.33 -20.64
C ARG A 420 33.13 6.25 -19.94
N GLN A 421 33.14 6.00 -18.63
CA GLN A 421 34.35 5.73 -17.84
C GLN A 421 35.09 4.50 -18.37
N ALA A 422 34.38 3.40 -18.67
CA ALA A 422 34.99 2.19 -19.24
C ALA A 422 35.63 2.46 -20.62
N GLU A 423 34.95 3.22 -21.49
CA GLU A 423 35.48 3.64 -22.80
C GLU A 423 36.71 4.55 -22.70
N ARG A 424 36.70 5.51 -21.75
CA ARG A 424 37.87 6.35 -21.42
C ARG A 424 39.04 5.47 -20.98
N LEU A 425 38.80 4.61 -19.99
CA LEU A 425 39.83 3.75 -19.41
C LEU A 425 40.38 2.74 -20.42
N LEU A 426 39.60 2.30 -21.40
CA LEU A 426 40.08 1.42 -22.48
C LEU A 426 41.27 2.05 -23.24
N LYS A 427 41.26 3.38 -23.42
CA LYS A 427 42.31 4.14 -24.13
C LYS A 427 43.64 4.21 -23.37
N LEU A 428 43.65 3.91 -22.07
CA LEU A 428 44.87 3.95 -21.25
C LEU A 428 45.71 2.65 -21.35
N PRO A 429 47.05 2.73 -21.53
CA PRO A 429 47.91 1.55 -21.66
C PRO A 429 48.08 0.77 -20.34
N LYS A 430 47.95 1.45 -19.19
CA LYS A 430 47.88 0.87 -17.84
C LYS A 430 46.87 1.67 -17.02
N ARG A 431 46.24 1.02 -16.05
CA ARG A 431 45.16 1.57 -15.22
C ARG A 431 45.53 1.37 -13.75
N THR A 432 45.39 2.40 -12.92
CA THR A 432 45.55 2.28 -11.46
C THR A 432 44.23 1.84 -10.81
N ARG A 433 44.28 1.35 -9.56
CA ARG A 433 43.07 1.04 -8.78
C ARG A 433 42.17 2.27 -8.63
N GLU A 434 42.78 3.41 -8.37
CA GLU A 434 42.10 4.71 -8.23
C GLU A 434 41.36 5.09 -9.51
N GLN A 435 42.02 5.01 -10.68
CA GLN A 435 41.38 5.27 -11.98
C GLN A 435 40.20 4.35 -12.30
N LEU A 436 40.22 3.10 -11.82
CA LEU A 436 39.10 2.16 -11.98
C LEU A 436 37.93 2.49 -11.04
N MET A 437 38.18 3.14 -9.90
CA MET A 437 37.17 3.54 -8.92
C MET A 437 36.62 4.96 -9.15
N THR A 438 37.36 5.84 -9.83
CA THR A 438 36.96 7.24 -10.02
C THR A 438 36.21 7.50 -11.33
N LEU A 439 35.02 8.08 -11.20
CA LEU A 439 34.28 8.74 -12.28
C LEU A 439 34.73 10.20 -12.37
N GLU A 440 35.00 10.66 -13.59
CA GLU A 440 35.50 12.01 -13.89
C GLU A 440 34.41 12.87 -14.54
N GLY A 441 34.64 14.19 -14.55
CA GLY A 441 33.71 15.15 -15.16
C GLY A 441 33.31 14.82 -16.60
N GLU A 442 34.25 14.29 -17.41
CA GLU A 442 33.98 13.93 -18.80
C GLU A 442 32.98 12.77 -18.98
N ASP A 443 32.82 11.90 -17.96
CA ASP A 443 31.80 10.85 -17.97
C ASP A 443 30.38 11.45 -17.89
N PHE A 444 30.25 12.62 -17.24
CA PHE A 444 29.02 13.40 -17.08
C PHE A 444 28.91 14.56 -18.10
N SER A 445 29.52 14.40 -19.29
CA SER A 445 29.27 15.29 -20.44
C SER A 445 27.81 15.19 -20.94
N ALA A 446 27.41 16.09 -21.85
CA ALA A 446 26.07 16.14 -22.44
C ALA A 446 25.46 14.76 -22.72
N PHE A 447 24.21 14.53 -22.32
CA PHE A 447 23.52 13.25 -22.51
C PHE A 447 22.53 13.34 -23.67
N THR A 448 22.58 12.37 -24.57
CA THR A 448 21.68 12.29 -25.71
C THR A 448 20.39 11.56 -25.34
N GLU A 449 19.27 11.91 -25.98
CA GLU A 449 17.99 11.19 -25.79
C GLU A 449 18.13 9.69 -26.10
N LYS A 450 18.99 9.34 -27.05
CA LYS A 450 19.30 7.96 -27.44
C LYS A 450 19.94 7.15 -26.31
N GLU A 451 20.74 7.76 -25.43
CA GLU A 451 21.33 7.07 -24.27
C GLU A 451 20.28 6.77 -23.19
N PHE A 452 19.13 7.44 -23.21
CA PHE A 452 17.99 7.22 -22.30
C PHE A 452 16.78 6.55 -22.97
N GLU A 453 16.91 6.13 -24.25
CA GLU A 453 15.85 5.49 -25.02
C GLU A 453 15.38 4.19 -24.33
N GLY A 454 14.07 4.01 -24.19
CA GLY A 454 13.48 2.86 -23.49
C GLY A 454 13.57 2.89 -21.96
N THR A 455 14.24 3.86 -21.34
CA THR A 455 14.35 3.95 -19.86
C THR A 455 13.13 4.57 -19.17
N GLY A 456 12.24 5.21 -19.94
CA GLY A 456 11.06 5.92 -19.44
C GLY A 456 11.39 7.21 -18.67
N VAL A 457 12.60 7.76 -18.82
CA VAL A 457 13.06 8.99 -18.17
C VAL A 457 13.16 10.10 -19.22
N LEU A 458 12.53 11.24 -18.96
CA LEU A 458 12.68 12.46 -19.78
C LEU A 458 13.95 13.22 -19.36
N LEU A 459 14.57 13.94 -20.29
CA LEU A 459 15.76 14.77 -20.03
C LEU A 459 15.44 16.26 -20.21
N ALA A 460 15.87 17.09 -19.26
CA ALA A 460 15.89 18.55 -19.41
C ALA A 460 16.81 19.00 -20.56
N GLU A 461 16.54 20.17 -21.17
CA GLU A 461 17.38 20.65 -22.29
C GLU A 461 18.81 21.00 -21.86
N GLU A 462 19.01 21.48 -20.64
CA GLU A 462 20.33 21.73 -20.05
C GLU A 462 21.14 20.43 -19.92
N VAL A 463 20.48 19.30 -19.63
CA VAL A 463 21.11 17.96 -19.60
C VAL A 463 21.52 17.52 -21.00
N LYS A 464 20.71 17.84 -22.03
CA LYS A 464 20.99 17.53 -23.45
C LYS A 464 22.11 18.38 -24.05
N ARG A 465 22.20 19.66 -23.67
CA ARG A 465 23.25 20.60 -24.12
C ARG A 465 24.57 20.37 -23.38
N GLY A 466 24.51 19.76 -22.19
CA GLY A 466 25.62 19.66 -21.25
C GLY A 466 25.92 20.98 -20.56
N THR A 467 26.72 20.94 -19.51
CA THR A 467 27.08 22.13 -18.70
C THR A 467 28.13 23.01 -19.38
N GLY A 468 27.97 23.30 -20.67
CA GLY A 468 28.72 24.29 -21.43
C GLY A 468 28.07 25.66 -21.27
N GLY A 469 28.66 26.51 -20.42
CA GLY A 469 28.15 27.86 -20.21
C GLY A 469 28.48 28.81 -21.35
N SER A 470 27.54 29.69 -21.68
CA SER A 470 27.82 31.08 -22.05
C SER A 470 28.88 31.34 -23.15
N GLU A 471 28.66 30.84 -24.36
CA GLU A 471 29.03 31.62 -25.54
C GLU A 471 27.78 32.34 -26.06
N ARG A 472 27.61 33.59 -25.60
CA ARG A 472 26.76 34.55 -26.31
C ARG A 472 27.51 34.96 -27.56
N GLU A 473 26.87 34.82 -28.71
CA GLU A 473 27.32 35.45 -29.96
C GLU A 473 27.41 36.98 -29.74
N GLU A 474 28.55 37.57 -30.08
CA GLU A 474 28.74 39.03 -30.29
C GLU A 474 28.56 39.38 -31.78
#